data_AF-A0A522RIF1-F1
#
_entry.id   AF-A0A522RIF1-F1
#
_cell.length_a   1.000
_cell.length_b   1.000
_cell.length_c   1.000
_cell.angle_alpha   90.00
_cell.angle_beta   90.00
_cell.angle_gamma   90.00
#
_symmetry.space_group_name_H-M   'P 1'
#
loop_
_entity.id
_entity.type
_entity.pdbx_description
1 polymer ?
#
loop_
_entity_poly.entity_id
_entity_poly.type
_entity_poly.pdbx_seq_one_letter_code
_entity_poly.pdbx_strand_id
1 'polypeptide(L)'
;MTKKDFFVLLIKLFGLYSIIAAIFSVLPSDIPFALSTINMMSIIWIIFVLVIVIGLFVLLIFKSERIVKLLKLESGFDDDKIELGKFNSAEIIKVGSFIIGGLLIIDNIPVFLNHTFFAFKNSLIGNNYGQDVKFYWALSAIKIILGFLLVTKFAFVANLFQKSKNSNESIMDK
;
A
#
# COMPACT_ATOMS: atom_id res chain seq x y z
N MET A 1 4.38 17.41 17.31
CA MET A 1 4.40 17.74 15.86
C MET A 1 2.95 17.91 15.39
N THR A 2 2.68 18.63 14.30
CA THR A 2 1.30 18.66 13.77
C THR A 2 0.94 17.29 13.18
N LYS A 3 -0.36 16.95 13.15
CA LYS A 3 -0.84 15.72 12.46
C LYS A 3 -0.35 15.64 11.02
N LYS A 4 -0.43 16.78 10.33
CA LYS A 4 0.02 16.92 8.95
C LYS A 4 1.48 16.53 8.82
N ASP A 5 2.35 17.10 9.66
CA ASP A 5 3.79 16.82 9.61
C ASP A 5 4.09 15.34 9.88
N PHE A 6 3.38 14.73 10.83
CA PHE A 6 3.52 13.30 11.12
C PHE A 6 3.16 12.41 9.92
N PHE A 7 2.00 12.63 9.30
CA PHE A 7 1.59 11.86 8.13
C PHE A 7 2.47 12.15 6.90
N VAL A 8 2.92 13.39 6.74
CA VAL A 8 3.92 13.74 5.72
C VAL A 8 5.20 12.93 5.92
N LEU A 9 5.67 12.81 7.16
CA LEU A 9 6.86 12.04 7.48
C LEU A 9 6.66 10.54 7.23
N LEU A 10 5.52 9.97 7.63
CA LEU A 10 5.18 8.58 7.34
C LEU A 10 5.10 8.29 5.84
N ILE A 11 4.47 9.17 5.05
CA ILE A 11 4.38 9.02 3.59
C ILE A 11 5.76 9.12 2.95
N LYS A 12 6.64 10.00 3.44
CA LYS A 12 8.02 10.07 2.97
C LYS A 12 8.80 8.79 3.29
N LEU A 13 8.56 8.21 4.47
CA LEU A 13 9.14 6.92 4.86
C LEU A 13 8.68 5.80 3.92
N PHE A 14 7.40 5.79 3.55
CA PHE A 14 6.86 4.90 2.52
C PHE A 14 7.48 5.13 1.15
N GLY A 15 7.69 6.38 0.74
CA GLY A 15 8.45 6.69 -0.47
C GLY A 15 9.83 6.03 -0.42
N LEU A 16 10.60 6.26 0.64
CA LEU A 16 11.93 5.66 0.79
C LEU A 16 11.89 4.12 0.76
N TYR A 17 10.93 3.53 1.46
CA TYR A 17 10.71 2.08 1.43
C TYR A 17 10.40 1.55 0.02
N SER A 18 9.63 2.31 -0.76
CA SER A 18 9.29 1.94 -2.15
C SER A 18 10.52 1.78 -3.03
N ILE A 19 11.58 2.59 -2.82
CA ILE A 19 12.87 2.42 -3.55
C ILE A 19 13.54 1.11 -3.18
N ILE A 20 13.59 0.80 -1.88
CA ILE A 20 14.21 -0.44 -1.39
C ILE A 20 13.45 -1.63 -1.99
N ALA A 21 12.11 -1.60 -1.96
CA ALA A 21 11.28 -2.62 -2.59
C ALA A 21 11.54 -2.72 -4.11
N ALA A 22 11.70 -1.60 -4.81
CA ALA A 22 12.01 -1.58 -6.24
C ALA A 22 13.33 -2.30 -6.56
N ILE A 23 14.38 -1.96 -5.81
CA ILE A 23 15.74 -2.46 -6.03
C ILE A 23 15.85 -3.94 -5.67
N PHE A 24 15.29 -4.34 -4.53
CA PHE A 24 15.52 -5.65 -3.95
C PHE A 24 14.42 -6.68 -4.25
N SER A 25 13.24 -6.26 -4.72
CA SER A 25 12.13 -7.18 -4.99
C SER A 25 11.70 -7.14 -6.46
N VAL A 26 11.30 -5.97 -6.97
CA VAL A 26 10.72 -5.85 -8.32
C VAL A 26 11.75 -6.13 -9.41
N LEU A 27 12.97 -5.59 -9.28
CA LEU A 27 14.03 -5.83 -10.26
C LEU A 27 14.42 -7.32 -10.34
N PRO A 28 14.77 -8.00 -9.22
CA PRO A 28 15.14 -9.42 -9.26
C PRO A 28 14.03 -10.37 -9.70
N SER A 29 12.75 -10.06 -9.42
CA SER A 29 11.64 -10.93 -9.84
C SER A 29 11.45 -10.93 -11.36
N ASP A 30 11.76 -9.83 -12.02
CA ASP A 30 11.49 -9.64 -13.44
C ASP A 30 12.69 -9.99 -14.33
N ILE A 31 13.91 -10.01 -13.77
CA ILE A 31 15.14 -10.38 -14.49
C ILE A 31 15.12 -11.80 -15.08
N PRO A 32 14.74 -12.87 -14.36
CA PRO A 32 14.68 -14.21 -14.94
C PRO A 32 13.72 -14.32 -16.13
N PHE A 33 12.62 -13.56 -16.08
CA PHE A 33 11.66 -13.51 -17.18
C PHE A 33 12.22 -12.77 -18.39
N ALA A 34 12.90 -11.64 -18.14
CA ALA A 34 13.58 -10.88 -19.18
C ALA A 34 14.68 -11.67 -19.88
N LEU A 35 15.49 -12.43 -19.11
CA LEU A 35 16.60 -13.22 -19.61
C LEU A 35 16.16 -14.49 -20.37
N SER A 36 15.05 -15.11 -19.98
CA SER A 36 14.55 -16.33 -20.64
C SER A 36 13.82 -16.07 -21.96
N THR A 37 13.26 -14.87 -22.15
CA THR A 37 12.50 -14.49 -23.34
C THR A 37 12.87 -13.09 -23.84
N ILE A 38 14.18 -12.83 -23.99
CA ILE A 38 14.71 -11.52 -24.45
C ILE A 38 14.01 -11.13 -25.75
N ASN A 39 13.03 -10.25 -25.62
CA ASN A 39 12.25 -9.65 -26.69
C ASN A 39 12.07 -8.18 -26.32
N MET A 40 12.02 -7.31 -27.32
CA MET A 40 11.85 -5.86 -27.19
C MET A 40 10.66 -5.49 -26.30
N MET A 41 9.56 -6.25 -26.37
CA MET A 41 8.38 -6.04 -25.52
C MET A 41 8.67 -6.22 -24.02
N SER A 42 9.49 -7.22 -23.65
CA SER A 42 9.84 -7.48 -22.25
C SER A 42 10.71 -6.36 -21.67
N ILE A 43 11.62 -5.80 -22.48
CA ILE A 43 12.48 -4.67 -22.08
C ILE A 43 11.64 -3.41 -21.87
N ILE A 44 10.74 -3.09 -22.80
CA ILE A 44 9.82 -1.94 -22.68
C ILE A 44 8.97 -2.08 -21.41
N TRP A 45 8.51 -3.29 -21.10
CA TRP A 45 7.71 -3.53 -19.89
C TRP A 45 8.48 -3.28 -18.60
N ILE A 46 9.72 -3.77 -18.48
CA ILE A 46 10.56 -3.52 -17.29
C ILE A 46 10.79 -2.02 -17.10
N ILE A 47 11.09 -1.29 -18.19
CA ILE A 47 11.24 0.17 -18.13
C ILE A 47 9.94 0.83 -17.67
N PHE A 48 8.79 0.39 -18.18
CA PHE A 48 7.49 0.92 -17.78
C PHE A 48 7.20 0.70 -16.29
N VAL A 49 7.43 -0.50 -15.77
CA VAL A 49 7.26 -0.81 -14.34
C VAL A 49 8.21 0.04 -13.49
N LEU A 50 9.47 0.16 -13.89
CA LEU A 50 10.45 1.02 -13.21
C LEU A 50 10.02 2.48 -13.19
N VAL A 51 9.53 3.01 -14.30
CA VAL A 51 9.01 4.40 -14.38
C VAL A 51 7.83 4.58 -13.43
N ILE A 52 6.93 3.61 -13.33
CA ILE A 52 5.81 3.68 -12.38
C ILE A 52 6.31 3.67 -10.94
N VAL A 53 7.24 2.76 -10.59
CA VAL A 53 7.73 2.63 -9.21
C VAL A 53 8.54 3.86 -8.80
N ILE A 54 9.41 4.37 -9.68
CA ILE A 54 10.15 5.63 -9.46
C ILE A 54 9.17 6.81 -9.40
N GLY A 55 8.15 6.84 -10.26
CA GLY A 55 7.10 7.85 -10.25
C GLY A 55 6.33 7.85 -8.92
N LEU A 56 6.01 6.68 -8.39
CA LEU A 56 5.37 6.50 -7.08
C LEU A 56 6.29 7.01 -5.96
N PHE A 57 7.58 6.70 -6.01
CA PHE A 57 8.58 7.27 -5.09
C PHE A 57 8.58 8.80 -5.12
N VAL A 58 8.71 9.40 -6.31
CA VAL A 58 8.75 10.85 -6.49
C VAL A 58 7.46 11.49 -5.96
N LEU A 59 6.32 10.86 -6.23
CA LEU A 59 5.02 11.30 -5.73
C LEU A 59 4.96 11.25 -4.20
N LEU A 60 5.37 10.14 -3.59
CA LEU A 60 5.35 9.96 -2.13
C LEU A 60 6.31 10.91 -1.42
N ILE A 61 7.51 11.17 -1.95
CA ILE A 61 8.49 12.06 -1.28
C ILE A 61 8.19 13.54 -1.52
N PHE A 62 8.00 13.95 -2.77
CA PHE A 62 7.92 15.38 -3.13
C PHE A 62 6.49 15.92 -3.08
N LYS A 63 5.48 15.05 -3.13
CA LYS A 63 4.06 15.45 -3.05
C LYS A 63 3.35 14.88 -1.83
N SER A 64 4.09 14.43 -0.81
CA SER A 64 3.55 13.92 0.46
C SER A 64 2.46 14.82 1.05
N GLU A 65 2.66 16.14 1.08
CA GLU A 65 1.68 17.10 1.59
C GLU A 65 0.36 17.08 0.82
N ARG A 66 0.42 16.91 -0.51
CA ARG A 66 -0.79 16.79 -1.33
C ARG A 66 -1.51 15.49 -1.07
N ILE A 67 -0.78 14.40 -0.83
CA ILE A 67 -1.36 13.10 -0.50
C ILE A 67 -2.08 13.17 0.84
N VAL A 68 -1.46 13.77 1.87
CA VAL A 68 -2.11 13.99 3.18
C VAL A 68 -3.43 14.74 3.02
N LYS A 69 -3.43 15.82 2.23
CA LYS A 69 -4.62 16.63 1.97
C LYS A 69 -5.68 15.88 1.16
N LEU A 70 -5.27 15.14 0.12
CA LEU A 70 -6.16 14.39 -0.77
C LEU A 70 -6.88 13.27 -0.01
N LEU A 71 -6.14 12.53 0.81
CA LEU A 71 -6.66 11.43 1.62
C LEU A 71 -7.31 11.92 2.93
N LYS A 72 -7.28 13.23 3.20
CA LYS A 72 -7.82 13.88 4.41
C LYS A 72 -7.33 13.19 5.69
N LEU A 73 -6.04 12.82 5.76
CA LEU A 73 -5.50 12.05 6.89
C LEU A 73 -5.54 12.84 8.22
N GLU A 74 -5.66 14.16 8.14
CA GLU A 74 -5.79 15.04 9.31
C GLU A 74 -7.16 14.91 9.99
N SER A 75 -8.23 14.56 9.25
CA SER A 75 -9.61 14.62 9.76
C SER A 75 -10.01 13.47 10.68
N GLY A 76 -9.11 12.51 10.92
CA GLY A 76 -9.39 11.34 11.76
C GLY A 76 -8.89 11.45 13.20
N PHE A 77 -8.29 12.57 13.59
CA PHE A 77 -7.78 12.82 14.95
C PHE A 77 -8.46 14.05 15.52
N ASP A 78 -8.71 14.04 16.83
CA ASP A 78 -9.45 15.12 17.50
C ASP A 78 -8.54 16.32 17.82
N ASP A 79 -7.29 16.09 18.25
CA ASP A 79 -6.37 17.16 18.69
C ASP A 79 -5.31 17.53 17.66
N ASP A 80 -5.20 18.80 17.24
CA ASP A 80 -4.29 19.30 16.18
C ASP A 80 -2.81 18.92 16.32
N LYS A 81 -2.37 18.52 17.52
CA LYS A 81 -1.01 18.08 17.81
C LYS A 81 -0.99 16.59 18.15
N ILE A 82 -0.01 15.90 17.57
CA ILE A 82 0.35 14.54 17.92
C ILE A 82 1.39 14.60 19.04
N GLU A 83 0.99 14.16 20.24
CA GLU A 83 1.85 13.94 21.40
C GLU A 83 2.12 12.44 21.56
N LEU A 84 3.26 11.97 21.05
CA LEU A 84 3.63 10.54 21.06
C LEU A 84 3.62 9.92 22.47
N GLY A 85 3.84 10.71 23.52
CA GLY A 85 3.81 10.26 24.91
C GLY A 85 2.41 10.08 25.52
N LYS A 86 1.34 10.48 24.82
CA LYS A 86 -0.05 10.39 25.28
C LYS A 86 -0.97 9.60 24.35
N PHE A 87 -0.38 8.79 23.47
CA PHE A 87 -1.17 7.99 22.52
C PHE A 87 -2.14 7.06 23.24
N ASN A 88 -3.43 7.32 23.03
CA ASN A 88 -4.46 6.41 23.49
C ASN A 88 -4.57 5.19 22.53
N SER A 89 -5.24 4.13 22.98
CA SER A 89 -5.36 2.91 22.17
C SER A 89 -6.02 3.15 20.80
N ALA A 90 -6.93 4.12 20.67
CA ALA A 90 -7.55 4.46 19.40
C ALA A 90 -6.54 5.05 18.42
N GLU A 91 -5.72 5.98 18.87
CA GLU A 91 -4.70 6.65 18.06
C GLU A 91 -3.65 5.67 17.56
N ILE A 92 -3.24 4.72 18.40
CA ILE A 92 -2.34 3.63 18.01
C ILE A 92 -2.97 2.81 16.89
N ILE A 93 -4.27 2.46 17.01
CA ILE A 93 -4.96 1.69 15.97
C ILE A 93 -5.14 2.52 14.69
N LYS A 94 -5.41 3.83 14.78
CA LYS A 94 -5.50 4.74 13.62
C LYS A 94 -4.18 4.76 12.85
N VAL A 95 -3.07 4.99 13.55
CA VAL A 95 -1.72 5.02 12.97
C VAL A 95 -1.34 3.64 12.43
N GLY A 96 -1.58 2.57 13.19
CA GLY A 96 -1.32 1.19 12.77
C GLY A 96 -2.12 0.82 11.51
N SER A 97 -3.39 1.16 11.44
CA SER A 97 -4.24 0.94 10.27
C SER A 97 -3.73 1.69 9.05
N PHE A 98 -3.31 2.95 9.23
CA PHE A 98 -2.69 3.72 8.16
C PHE A 98 -1.38 3.06 7.68
N ILE A 99 -0.54 2.59 8.59
CA ILE A 99 0.74 1.97 8.23
C ILE A 99 0.54 0.66 7.49
N ILE A 100 -0.27 -0.25 8.05
CA ILE A 100 -0.58 -1.54 7.44
C ILE A 100 -1.23 -1.34 6.07
N GLY A 101 -2.18 -0.40 5.98
CA GLY A 101 -2.84 -0.09 4.72
C GLY A 101 -1.89 0.49 3.67
N GLY A 102 -0.99 1.39 4.08
CA GLY A 102 0.02 1.97 3.19
C GLY A 102 0.97 0.92 2.61
N LEU A 103 1.47 0.02 3.46
CA LEU A 103 2.33 -1.08 3.03
C LEU A 103 1.61 -2.04 2.08
N LEU A 104 0.35 -2.40 2.38
CA LEU A 104 -0.46 -3.24 1.48
C LEU A 104 -0.59 -2.64 0.08
N ILE A 105 -0.74 -1.31 -0.04
CA ILE A 105 -0.80 -0.65 -1.34
C ILE A 105 0.57 -0.73 -2.04
N ILE A 106 1.64 -0.29 -1.36
CA ILE A 106 2.97 -0.13 -1.95
C ILE A 106 3.53 -1.46 -2.41
N ASP A 107 3.39 -2.50 -1.62
CA ASP A 107 3.94 -3.82 -1.93
C ASP A 107 3.19 -4.51 -3.07
N ASN A 108 1.90 -4.22 -3.23
CA ASN A 108 1.05 -4.97 -4.16
C ASN A 108 0.79 -4.23 -5.48
N ILE A 109 1.04 -2.91 -5.58
CA ILE A 109 0.95 -2.20 -6.87
C ILE A 109 1.90 -2.81 -7.92
N PRO A 110 3.21 -3.01 -7.65
CA PRO A 110 4.13 -3.59 -8.64
C PRO A 110 3.72 -5.00 -9.05
N VAL A 111 3.33 -5.82 -8.07
CA VAL A 111 2.87 -7.20 -8.26
C VAL A 111 1.61 -7.25 -9.15
N PHE A 112 0.64 -6.39 -8.86
CA PHE A 112 -0.60 -6.29 -9.64
C PHE A 112 -0.33 -5.87 -11.08
N LEU A 113 0.54 -4.89 -11.30
CA LEU A 113 0.92 -4.43 -12.64
C LEU A 113 1.59 -5.55 -13.45
N ASN A 114 2.55 -6.25 -12.84
CA ASN A 114 3.22 -7.37 -13.49
C ASN A 114 2.23 -8.47 -13.89
N HIS A 115 1.38 -8.93 -12.98
CA HIS A 115 0.38 -9.93 -13.31
C HIS A 115 -0.67 -9.45 -14.33
N THR A 116 -0.99 -8.16 -14.35
CA THR A 116 -1.87 -7.56 -15.36
C THR A 116 -1.25 -7.63 -16.76
N PHE A 117 0.06 -7.35 -16.87
CA PHE A 117 0.75 -7.48 -18.14
C PHE A 117 0.83 -8.91 -18.63
N PHE A 118 1.17 -9.84 -17.74
CA PHE A 118 1.09 -11.25 -18.09
C PHE A 118 -0.32 -11.62 -18.57
N ALA A 119 -1.36 -11.02 -17.98
CA ALA A 119 -2.76 -11.35 -18.25
C ALA A 119 -3.12 -10.99 -19.67
N PHE A 120 -2.68 -9.79 -20.03
CA PHE A 120 -2.80 -9.26 -21.36
C PHE A 120 -1.92 -10.00 -22.39
N LYS A 121 -0.66 -10.29 -22.07
CA LYS A 121 0.26 -10.97 -23.00
C LYS A 121 -0.24 -12.38 -23.35
N ASN A 122 -0.67 -13.17 -22.38
CA ASN A 122 -1.11 -14.54 -22.65
C ASN A 122 -2.48 -14.61 -23.32
N SER A 123 -3.38 -13.64 -23.06
CA SER A 123 -4.67 -13.59 -23.76
C SER A 123 -4.50 -13.34 -25.26
N LEU A 124 -3.47 -12.60 -25.65
CA LEU A 124 -3.12 -12.38 -27.07
C LEU A 124 -2.48 -13.61 -27.73
N ILE A 125 -1.73 -14.42 -26.97
CA ILE A 125 -1.01 -15.60 -27.49
C ILE A 125 -1.90 -16.86 -27.47
N GLY A 126 -3.08 -16.80 -26.86
CA GLY A 126 -4.00 -17.94 -26.75
C GLY A 126 -3.56 -19.01 -25.75
N ASN A 127 -2.57 -18.70 -24.91
CA ASN A 127 -2.10 -19.62 -23.86
C ASN A 127 -3.00 -19.53 -22.64
N ASN A 128 -3.46 -20.70 -22.15
CA ASN A 128 -4.22 -20.79 -20.93
C ASN A 128 -3.38 -20.35 -19.74
N TYR A 129 -3.92 -19.36 -19.01
CA TYR A 129 -3.36 -18.89 -17.77
C TYR A 129 -3.24 -20.01 -16.74
N GLY A 130 -2.07 -20.18 -16.14
CA GLY A 130 -1.93 -20.99 -14.92
C GLY A 130 -2.84 -20.46 -13.82
N GLN A 131 -3.56 -21.34 -13.13
CA GLN A 131 -4.43 -21.03 -12.00
C GLN A 131 -3.72 -20.13 -10.96
N ASP A 132 -2.45 -20.41 -10.69
CA ASP A 132 -1.64 -19.67 -9.72
C ASP A 132 -1.50 -18.18 -10.07
N VAL A 133 -1.27 -17.85 -11.33
CA VAL A 133 -1.09 -16.45 -11.76
C VAL A 133 -2.39 -15.65 -11.64
N LYS A 134 -3.55 -16.27 -11.92
CA LYS A 134 -4.87 -15.62 -11.71
C LYS A 134 -5.12 -15.35 -10.23
N PHE A 135 -4.76 -16.31 -9.38
CA PHE A 135 -4.90 -16.18 -7.93
C PHE A 135 -4.05 -15.04 -7.38
N TYR A 136 -2.76 -14.97 -7.74
CA TYR A 136 -1.88 -13.89 -7.29
C TYR A 136 -2.32 -12.52 -7.83
N TRP A 137 -2.80 -12.46 -9.08
CA TRP A 137 -3.38 -11.24 -9.64
C TRP A 137 -4.58 -10.74 -8.82
N ALA A 138 -5.58 -11.61 -8.59
CA ALA A 138 -6.77 -11.24 -7.81
C ALA A 138 -6.41 -10.89 -6.37
N LEU A 139 -5.52 -11.65 -5.74
CA LEU A 139 -5.07 -11.41 -4.37
C LEU A 139 -4.36 -10.05 -4.25
N SER A 140 -3.49 -9.69 -5.21
CA SER A 140 -2.82 -8.40 -5.21
C SER A 140 -3.81 -7.23 -5.37
N ALA A 141 -4.83 -7.38 -6.22
CA ALA A 141 -5.90 -6.39 -6.35
C ALA A 141 -6.68 -6.21 -5.03
N ILE A 142 -7.07 -7.31 -4.38
CA ILE A 142 -7.77 -7.29 -3.09
C ILE A 142 -6.91 -6.59 -2.03
N LYS A 143 -5.61 -6.89 -1.95
CA LYS A 143 -4.69 -6.26 -1.01
C LYS A 143 -4.59 -4.75 -1.23
N ILE A 144 -4.53 -4.27 -2.48
CA ILE A 144 -4.55 -2.83 -2.78
C ILE A 144 -5.85 -2.19 -2.32
N ILE A 145 -7.00 -2.80 -2.61
CA ILE A 145 -8.32 -2.29 -2.21
C ILE A 145 -8.44 -2.23 -0.68
N LEU A 146 -8.05 -3.29 0.02
CA LEU A 146 -8.03 -3.34 1.48
C LEU A 146 -7.09 -2.28 2.05
N GLY A 147 -5.90 -2.14 1.48
CA GLY A 147 -4.95 -1.12 1.90
C GLY A 147 -5.50 0.29 1.74
N PHE A 148 -6.15 0.58 0.61
CA PHE A 148 -6.80 1.86 0.35
C PHE A 148 -7.93 2.14 1.35
N LEU A 149 -8.74 1.13 1.68
CA LEU A 149 -9.81 1.26 2.66
C LEU A 149 -9.25 1.55 4.05
N LEU A 150 -8.18 0.84 4.47
CA LEU A 150 -7.51 1.09 5.75
C LEU A 150 -6.92 2.50 5.83
N VAL A 151 -6.26 2.97 4.76
CA VAL A 151 -5.64 4.31 4.69
C VAL A 151 -6.68 5.43 4.69
N THR A 152 -7.84 5.24 4.08
CA THR A 152 -8.88 6.29 3.97
C THR A 152 -9.90 6.26 5.11
N LYS A 153 -10.11 5.09 5.74
CA LYS A 153 -11.11 4.87 6.79
C LYS A 153 -10.49 4.39 8.10
N PHE A 154 -9.23 4.74 8.39
CA PHE A 154 -8.54 4.35 9.63
C PHE A 154 -9.30 4.71 10.92
N ALA A 155 -10.03 5.82 10.95
CA ALA A 155 -10.86 6.19 12.10
C ALA A 155 -12.03 5.22 12.33
N PHE A 156 -12.66 4.74 11.24
CA PHE A 156 -13.71 3.72 11.32
C PHE A 156 -13.16 2.41 11.87
N VAL A 157 -11.96 2.01 11.42
CA VAL A 157 -11.28 0.81 11.92
C VAL A 157 -11.05 0.93 13.43
N ALA A 158 -10.49 2.06 13.90
CA ALA A 158 -10.26 2.27 15.33
C ALA A 158 -11.55 2.16 16.17
N ASN A 159 -12.67 2.69 15.67
CA ASN A 159 -13.95 2.61 16.35
C ASN A 159 -14.49 1.17 16.47
N LEU A 160 -14.25 0.30 15.48
CA LEU A 160 -14.63 -1.11 15.55
C LEU A 160 -13.93 -1.83 16.70
N PHE A 161 -12.63 -1.58 16.88
CA PHE A 161 -11.84 -2.17 17.96
C PHE A 161 -12.25 -1.65 19.34
N GLN A 162 -12.54 -0.35 19.47
CA GLN A 162 -13.04 0.21 20.73
C GLN A 162 -14.41 -0.35 21.11
N LYS A 163 -15.34 -0.47 20.15
CA LYS A 163 -16.66 -1.08 20.40
C LYS A 163 -16.52 -2.53 20.87
N SER A 164 -15.58 -3.29 20.32
CA SER A 164 -15.32 -4.66 20.76
C SER A 164 -14.81 -4.71 22.20
N LYS A 165 -13.95 -3.77 22.62
CA LYS A 165 -13.42 -3.72 23.98
C LYS A 165 -14.53 -3.48 25.01
N ASN A 166 -15.35 -2.45 24.80
CA ASN A 166 -16.42 -2.10 25.72
C ASN A 166 -17.51 -3.19 25.80
N SER A 167 -17.74 -3.93 24.71
CA SER A 167 -18.68 -5.07 24.70
C SER A 167 -18.16 -6.23 25.57
N ASN A 168 -16.87 -6.52 25.52
CA ASN A 168 -16.28 -7.62 26.29
C ASN A 168 -16.17 -7.32 27.79
N GLU A 169 -15.88 -6.07 28.17
CA GLU A 169 -15.90 -5.64 29.58
C GLU A 169 -17.30 -5.82 30.20
N SER A 170 -18.37 -5.50 29.46
CA SER A 170 -19.76 -5.68 29.93
C SER A 170 -20.20 -7.14 30.12
N ILE A 171 -19.49 -8.11 29.53
CA ILE A 171 -19.75 -9.55 29.66
C ILE A 171 -18.95 -10.15 30.82
N MET A 172 -17.78 -9.59 31.15
CA MET A 172 -16.97 -10.05 32.28
C MET A 172 -17.48 -9.53 33.64
N ASP A 173 -18.25 -8.43 33.65
CA ASP A 173 -18.87 -7.87 34.86
C ASP A 173 -20.26 -8.50 35.20
N LYS A 174 -20.67 -9.57 34.52
CA LYS A 174 -21.91 -10.34 34.78
C LYS A 174 -21.60 -11.77 35.18
#